data_AF-A0A3D2UMI4-F1
#
_entry.id   AF-A0A3D2UMI4-F1
#
_cell.length_a   1.000
_cell.length_b   1.000
_cell.length_c   1.000
_cell.angle_alpha   90.00
_cell.angle_beta   90.00
_cell.angle_gamma   90.00
#
_symmetry.space_group_name_H-M   'P 1'
#
loop_
_entity.id
_entity.type
_entity.pdbx_description
1 polymer ?
#
loop_
_entity_poly.entity_id
_entity_poly.type
_entity_poly.pdbx_seq_one_letter_code
_entity_poly.pdbx_strand_id
1 'polypeptide(L)' 'MPKQTFFNLPEEKRQTIINAAIDEFAEYGLENASTNRIVANSGIAKGSFY' A
#
# COMPACT_ATOMS: atom_id res chain seq x y z
N MET A 1 -8.78 -10.23 -0.98
CA MET A 1 -9.24 -9.17 -1.90
C MET A 1 -9.28 -7.85 -1.15
N PRO A 2 -8.84 -6.72 -1.73
CA PRO A 2 -8.97 -5.39 -1.10
C PRO A 2 -10.42 -5.04 -0.78
N LYS A 3 -10.64 -4.23 0.26
CA LYS A 3 -11.99 -3.76 0.65
C LYS A 3 -12.54 -2.78 -0.39
N GLN A 4 -13.87 -2.62 -0.44
CA GLN A 4 -14.52 -1.64 -1.31
C GLN A 4 -14.01 -0.21 -1.09
N THR A 5 -13.63 0.12 0.14
CA THR A 5 -13.02 1.41 0.51
C THR A 5 -11.74 1.71 -0.26
N PHE A 6 -10.95 0.70 -0.62
CA PHE A 6 -9.77 0.87 -1.48
C PHE A 6 -10.16 1.27 -2.90
N PHE A 7 -11.20 0.66 -3.46
CA PHE A 7 -11.65 0.96 -4.82
C PHE A 7 -12.31 2.34 -4.93
N ASN A 8 -12.89 2.84 -3.84
CA ASN A 8 -13.47 4.19 -3.75
C ASN A 8 -12.42 5.31 -3.69
N LEU A 9 -11.13 4.98 -3.54
CA LEU A 9 -10.06 5.98 -3.58
C LEU A 9 -9.92 6.57 -5.00
N PRO A 10 -9.51 7.85 -5.11
CA PRO A 10 -9.04 8.40 -6.37
C PRO A 10 -7.97 7.51 -6.99
N GLU A 11 -7.98 7.38 -8.32
CA GLU A 11 -7.10 6.47 -9.05
C GLU A 11 -5.62 6.69 -8.73
N GLU A 12 -5.17 7.94 -8.71
CA GLU A 12 -3.81 8.33 -8.36
C GLU A 12 -3.40 7.79 -6.97
N LYS A 13 -4.31 7.88 -5.99
CA LYS A 13 -4.06 7.42 -4.63
C LYS A 13 -4.00 5.89 -4.56
N ARG A 14 -4.83 5.18 -5.33
CA ARG A 14 -4.71 3.71 -5.45
C ARG A 14 -3.38 3.33 -6.08
N GLN A 15 -2.98 4.00 -7.16
CA GLN A 15 -1.74 3.68 -7.85
C GLN A 15 -0.51 3.91 -6.96
N THR A 16 -0.53 4.96 -6.15
CA THR A 16 0.51 5.23 -5.14
C THR A 16 0.64 4.08 -4.15
N ILE A 17 -0.48 3.57 -3.63
CA ILE A 17 -0.47 2.43 -2.69
C ILE A 17 0.01 1.15 -3.38
N ILE A 18 -0.44 0.88 -4.61
CA ILE A 18 -0.05 -0.29 -5.39
C ILE A 18 1.44 -0.27 -5.67
N ASN A 19 1.99 0.85 -6.15
CA ASN A 19 3.41 0.98 -6.44
C ASN A 19 4.26 0.77 -5.18
N ALA A 20 3.90 1.43 -4.07
CA ALA A 20 4.61 1.24 -2.80
C ALA A 20 4.58 -0.22 -2.30
N ALA A 21 3.47 -0.93 -2.52
CA ALA A 21 3.39 -2.36 -2.19
C ALA A 21 4.25 -3.21 -3.12
N ILE A 22 4.21 -2.95 -4.44
CA ILE A 22 5.05 -3.65 -5.43
C ILE A 22 6.52 -3.49 -5.08
N ASP A 23 6.98 -2.26 -4.83
CA ASP A 23 8.38 -1.97 -4.51
C ASP A 23 8.80 -2.70 -3.23
N GLU A 24 7.96 -2.66 -2.19
CA GLU A 24 8.21 -3.35 -0.93
C GLU A 24 8.34 -4.87 -1.12
N PHE A 25 7.41 -5.50 -1.83
CA PHE A 25 7.45 -6.94 -2.05
C PHE A 25 8.57 -7.35 -3.01
N ALA A 26 8.95 -6.50 -3.97
CA ALA A 26 10.07 -6.74 -4.87
C ALA A 26 11.41 -6.69 -4.14
N GLU A 27 11.57 -5.77 -3.18
CA GLU A 27 12.82 -5.57 -2.45
C GLU A 27 12.99 -6.56 -1.28
N TYR A 28 11.92 -6.81 -0.51
CA TYR A 28 12.00 -7.57 0.73
C TYR A 28 11.40 -8.98 0.64
N GLY A 29 10.64 -9.27 -0.42
CA GLY A 29 9.89 -10.52 -0.55
C GLY A 29 8.71 -10.60 0.42
N LEU A 30 7.90 -11.66 0.29
CA LEU A 30 6.66 -11.82 1.06
C LEU A 30 6.88 -11.88 2.58
N GLU A 31 7.92 -12.59 3.02
CA GLU A 31 8.16 -12.84 4.46
C GLU A 31 8.68 -11.60 5.20
N ASN A 32 9.49 -10.77 4.54
CA ASN A 32 10.11 -9.61 5.18
C ASN A 32 9.39 -8.29 4.88
N ALA A 33 8.36 -8.30 4.04
CA ALA A 33 7.59 -7.12 3.70
C ALA A 33 6.92 -6.50 4.94
N SER A 34 6.90 -5.17 5.01
CA SER A 34 6.34 -4.41 6.12
C SER A 34 5.24 -3.46 5.65
N THR A 35 4.04 -3.63 6.21
CA THR A 35 2.93 -2.69 5.98
C THR A 35 3.28 -1.28 6.47
N ASN A 36 4.13 -1.12 7.49
CA ASN A 36 4.56 0.19 7.95
C ASN A 36 5.40 0.92 6.88
N ARG A 37 6.26 0.19 6.14
CA ARG A 37 7.04 0.77 5.03
C ARG A 37 6.15 1.13 3.86
N ILE A 38 5.20 0.26 3.49
CA ILE A 38 4.21 0.56 2.44
C ILE A 38 3.43 1.83 2.80
N VAL A 39 2.95 1.96 4.04
CA VAL A 39 2.23 3.16 4.51
C VAL A 39 3.12 4.40 4.45
N ALA A 40 4.36 4.32 4.94
CA ALA A 40 5.29 5.45 4.92
C ALA A 40 5.61 5.90 3.48
N ASN A 41 5.85 4.95 2.58
CA ASN A 41 6.21 5.22 1.19
C ASN A 41 5.01 5.63 0.31
N SER A 42 3.79 5.23 0.68
CA SER A 42 2.57 5.64 -0.03
C SER A 42 1.96 6.95 0.46
N GLY A 43 2.49 7.54 1.54
CA GLY A 43 2.02 8.81 2.08
C GLY A 43 0.61 8.77 2.68
N ILE A 44 0.06 7.59 2.96
CA ILE A 44 -1.26 7.44 3.60
C ILE A 44 -1.13 7.36 5.12
N ALA A 45 -2.20 7.69 5.84
CA ALA A 45 -2.27 7.44 7.27
C ALA A 45 -2.34 5.93 7.54
N LYS A 46 -1.62 5.44 8.55
CA LYS A 46 -1.61 4.01 8.94
C LYS A 46 -3.00 3.45 9.21
N GLY A 47 -3.90 4.24 9.80
CA GLY A 47 -5.29 3.84 10.04
C GLY A 47 -6.10 3.64 8.75
N SER A 48 -5.69 4.24 7.63
CA SER A 48 -6.36 4.10 6.33
C SER A 48 -5.92 2.87 5.54
N PHE A 49 -4.90 2.13 6.01
CA PHE A 49 -4.40 0.93 5.34
C PHE A 49 -5.31 -0.28 5.55
N TYR A 50 -6.01 -0.35 6.69
CA TYR A 50 -6.86 -1.47 7.10
C TYR A 50 -8.34 -1.24 6.77
#